data_AF-A0A257QC63-F1
#
_entry.id   AF-A0A257QC63-F1
#
_cell.length_a   1.000
_cell.length_b   1.000
_cell.length_c   1.000
_cell.angle_alpha   90.00
_cell.angle_beta   90.00
_cell.angle_gamma   90.00
#
_symmetry.space_group_name_H-M   'P 1'
#
loop_
_entity.id
_entity.type
_entity.pdbx_description
1 polymer ?
#
loop_
_entity_poly.entity_id
_entity_poly.type
_entity_poly.pdbx_seq_one_letter_code
_entity_poly.pdbx_strand_id
1 'polypeptide(L)'
;MARIDVPHGLGAFVAGALLGCCWLLGDGLLGPLASFVLVPLVAAQRGSRKRWVTALGYYSAGSVPVVAAVMGYWGADHAALGVAAWLGSSLLLSAPWTLAGRWPGALGALALTALPPLGVIGWLSPLNAAGVFFPGLSWIGLGLLCFGFVAMYASAHRRRIAMLTVIGAIAIASNLLYGEPSPPSGWT
;
A
#
# COMPACT_ATOMS: atom_id res chain seq x y z
N MET A 1 15.24 -13.84 -33.00
CA MET A 1 14.40 -13.56 -31.81
C MET A 1 14.43 -12.06 -31.53
N ALA A 2 13.37 -11.33 -31.88
CA ALA A 2 13.26 -9.91 -31.57
C ALA A 2 13.07 -9.72 -30.06
N ARG A 3 14.00 -9.02 -29.39
CA ARG A 3 13.77 -8.56 -28.01
C ARG A 3 12.69 -7.49 -28.09
N ILE A 4 11.52 -7.79 -27.55
CA ILE A 4 10.50 -6.77 -27.30
C ILE A 4 11.09 -5.86 -26.22
N ASP A 5 11.56 -4.68 -26.60
CA ASP A 5 11.99 -3.65 -25.67
C ASP A 5 10.76 -3.13 -24.94
N VAL A 6 10.49 -3.70 -23.76
CA VAL A 6 9.46 -3.20 -22.87
C VAL A 6 9.89 -1.80 -22.45
N PRO A 7 9.12 -0.75 -22.79
CA PRO A 7 9.47 0.61 -22.37
C PRO A 7 9.62 0.62 -20.86
N HIS A 8 10.73 1.15 -20.34
CA HIS A 8 11.14 0.99 -18.94
C HIS A 8 10.11 1.44 -17.88
N GLY A 9 9.04 2.15 -18.27
CA GLY A 9 7.91 2.50 -17.40
C GLY A 9 6.79 1.45 -17.35
N LEU A 10 6.58 0.67 -18.41
CA LEU A 10 5.51 -0.32 -18.48
C LEU A 10 5.70 -1.43 -17.45
N GLY A 11 6.91 -1.97 -17.33
CA GLY A 11 7.21 -2.98 -16.30
C GLY A 11 7.00 -2.47 -14.87
N ALA A 12 7.36 -1.20 -14.62
CA ALA A 12 7.16 -0.55 -13.32
C ALA A 12 5.67 -0.37 -12.99
N PHE A 13 4.86 0.02 -13.98
CA PHE A 13 3.41 0.13 -13.86
C PHE A 13 2.76 -1.23 -13.59
N VAL A 14 3.10 -2.24 -14.41
CA VAL A 14 2.55 -3.60 -14.29
C VAL A 14 2.87 -4.20 -12.93
N ALA A 15 4.09 -4.05 -12.43
CA ALA A 15 4.47 -4.54 -11.10
C ALA A 15 3.63 -3.91 -9.99
N GLY A 16 3.38 -2.59 -10.07
CA GLY A 16 2.47 -1.91 -9.14
C GLY A 16 1.03 -2.39 -9.28
N ALA A 17 0.53 -2.51 -10.51
CA ALA A 17 -0.84 -2.93 -10.81
C ALA A 17 -1.14 -4.34 -10.29
N LEU A 18 -0.19 -5.28 -10.38
CA LEU A 18 -0.34 -6.62 -9.82
C LEU A 18 -0.56 -6.59 -8.30
N LEU A 19 0.17 -5.73 -7.57
CA LEU A 19 -0.06 -5.52 -6.14
C LEU A 19 -1.42 -4.85 -5.87
N GLY A 20 -1.83 -3.91 -6.73
CA GLY A 20 -3.12 -3.24 -6.62
C GLY A 20 -4.30 -4.21 -6.79
N CYS A 21 -4.19 -5.14 -7.76
CA CYS A 21 -5.20 -6.17 -8.00
C CYS A 21 -5.45 -7.08 -6.79
N CYS A 22 -4.50 -7.20 -5.85
CA CYS A 22 -4.70 -7.98 -4.62
C CYS A 22 -5.87 -7.45 -3.75
N TRP A 23 -6.23 -6.18 -3.88
CA TRP A 23 -7.41 -5.60 -3.23
C TRP A 23 -8.75 -6.02 -3.87
N LEU A 24 -8.71 -6.60 -5.07
CA LEU A 24 -9.89 -7.06 -5.79
C LEU A 24 -10.18 -8.55 -5.53
N LEU A 25 -9.27 -9.24 -4.85
CA LEU A 25 -9.33 -10.69 -4.61
C LEU A 25 -10.01 -10.99 -3.26
N GLY A 26 -11.31 -10.66 -3.18
CA GLY A 26 -12.19 -10.99 -2.06
C GLY A 26 -11.94 -10.20 -0.77
N ASP A 27 -12.66 -10.58 0.30
CA ASP A 27 -12.70 -9.86 1.58
C ASP A 27 -11.51 -10.18 2.52
N GLY A 28 -10.46 -10.81 1.99
CA GLY A 28 -9.32 -11.31 2.77
C GLY A 28 -8.25 -10.26 3.06
N LEU A 29 -7.23 -10.69 3.81
CA LEU A 29 -6.08 -9.85 4.18
C LEU A 29 -5.04 -9.66 3.06
N LEU A 30 -5.31 -10.19 1.85
CA LEU A 30 -4.35 -10.20 0.75
C LEU A 30 -4.04 -8.80 0.23
N GLY A 31 -5.04 -7.93 0.09
CA GLY A 31 -4.84 -6.53 -0.29
C GLY A 31 -3.91 -5.79 0.68
N PRO A 32 -4.26 -5.70 1.98
CA PRO A 32 -3.39 -5.13 3.00
C PRO A 32 -1.98 -5.74 3.04
N LEU A 33 -1.86 -7.07 2.95
CA LEU A 33 -0.57 -7.75 2.95
C LEU A 33 0.28 -7.38 1.73
N ALA A 34 -0.30 -7.40 0.53
CA ALA A 34 0.41 -7.04 -0.71
C ALA A 34 0.82 -5.56 -0.73
N SER A 35 0.04 -4.69 -0.09
CA SER A 35 0.30 -3.25 0.02
C SER A 35 1.66 -2.97 0.68
N PHE A 36 2.12 -3.83 1.60
CA PHE A 36 3.46 -3.74 2.19
C PHE A 36 4.58 -3.74 1.14
N VAL A 37 4.44 -4.54 0.08
CA VAL A 37 5.45 -4.70 -0.98
C VAL A 37 5.59 -3.45 -1.84
N LEU A 38 4.59 -2.56 -1.84
CA LEU A 38 4.65 -1.30 -2.58
C LEU A 38 5.86 -0.45 -2.16
N VAL A 39 6.12 -0.35 -0.86
CA VAL A 39 7.20 0.50 -0.33
C VAL A 39 8.58 0.09 -0.87
N PRO A 40 9.05 -1.17 -0.70
CA PRO A 40 10.32 -1.60 -1.28
C PRO A 40 10.31 -1.61 -2.81
N LEU A 41 9.17 -1.89 -3.45
CA LEU A 41 9.07 -1.87 -4.91
C LEU A 41 9.31 -0.47 -5.49
N VAL A 42 8.72 0.56 -4.87
CA VAL A 42 8.93 1.96 -5.20
C VAL A 42 10.37 2.39 -4.84
N ALA A 43 10.86 1.99 -3.67
CA ALA A 43 12.24 2.30 -3.23
C ALA A 43 13.30 1.80 -4.22
N ALA A 44 13.08 0.63 -4.82
CA ALA A 44 13.98 0.02 -5.80
C ALA A 44 14.04 0.79 -7.14
N GLN A 45 13.05 1.63 -7.44
CA GLN A 45 13.02 2.38 -8.69
C GLN A 45 14.05 3.53 -8.69
N ARG A 46 14.81 3.61 -9.78
CA ARG A 46 15.71 4.74 -10.06
C ARG A 46 14.93 5.87 -10.75
N GLY A 47 14.80 7.00 -10.05
CA GLY A 47 14.16 8.22 -10.55
C GLY A 47 12.70 8.40 -10.10
N SER A 48 12.30 9.66 -9.90
CA SER A 48 10.97 10.04 -9.42
C SER A 48 9.84 9.56 -10.34
N ARG A 49 10.04 9.64 -11.66
CA ARG A 49 9.05 9.20 -12.65
C ARG A 49 8.71 7.72 -12.53
N LYS A 50 9.71 6.83 -12.37
CA LYS A 50 9.46 5.39 -12.24
C LYS A 50 8.73 5.05 -10.94
N ARG A 51 9.08 5.72 -9.84
CA ARG A 51 8.37 5.60 -8.55
C ARG A 51 6.90 5.96 -8.68
N TRP A 52 6.64 7.11 -9.31
CA TRP A 52 5.28 7.55 -9.58
C TRP A 52 4.52 6.57 -10.45
N VAL A 53 5.12 6.09 -11.55
CA VAL A 53 4.48 5.10 -12.45
C VAL A 53 4.17 3.78 -11.74
N THR A 54 5.05 3.30 -10.86
CA THR A 54 4.79 2.12 -10.02
C THR A 54 3.60 2.36 -9.08
N ALA A 55 3.58 3.48 -8.36
CA ALA A 55 2.48 3.81 -7.46
C ALA A 55 1.17 4.04 -8.24
N LEU A 56 1.23 4.65 -9.42
CA LEU A 56 0.09 4.86 -10.30
C LEU A 56 -0.52 3.53 -10.75
N GLY A 57 0.30 2.55 -11.13
CA GLY A 57 -0.15 1.19 -11.41
C GLY A 57 -0.90 0.58 -10.23
N TYR A 58 -0.32 0.67 -9.02
CA TYR A 58 -0.94 0.17 -7.80
C TYR A 58 -2.30 0.80 -7.49
N TYR A 59 -2.36 2.14 -7.43
CA TYR A 59 -3.62 2.83 -7.09
C TYR A 59 -4.64 2.72 -8.21
N SER A 60 -4.24 2.79 -9.49
CA SER A 60 -5.20 2.64 -10.60
C SER A 60 -5.84 1.26 -10.61
N ALA A 61 -5.07 0.19 -10.45
CA ALA A 61 -5.63 -1.17 -10.46
C ALA A 61 -6.52 -1.43 -9.23
N GLY A 62 -6.04 -1.10 -8.04
CA GLY A 62 -6.77 -1.42 -6.81
C GLY A 62 -7.96 -0.50 -6.52
N SER A 63 -8.04 0.69 -7.11
CA SER A 63 -9.15 1.63 -6.90
C SER A 63 -10.24 1.60 -7.99
N VAL A 64 -10.17 0.69 -8.97
CA VAL A 64 -11.22 0.53 -9.99
C VAL A 64 -12.65 0.44 -9.42
N PRO A 65 -12.90 -0.24 -8.27
CA PRO A 65 -14.24 -0.32 -7.67
C PRO A 65 -14.88 1.02 -7.32
N VAL A 66 -14.11 2.11 -7.23
CA VAL A 66 -14.62 3.48 -7.02
C VAL A 66 -15.66 3.87 -8.07
N VAL A 67 -15.49 3.43 -9.32
CA VAL A 67 -16.46 3.71 -10.39
C VAL A 67 -17.82 3.11 -10.05
N ALA A 68 -17.84 1.84 -9.67
CA ALA A 68 -19.06 1.14 -9.26
C ALA A 68 -19.65 1.73 -7.98
N ALA A 69 -18.81 2.14 -7.02
CA ALA A 69 -19.27 2.76 -5.77
C ALA A 69 -19.99 4.10 -6.04
N VAL A 70 -19.44 4.94 -6.91
CA VAL A 70 -20.08 6.22 -7.30
C VAL A 70 -21.40 5.98 -8.02
N MET A 71 -21.43 5.05 -8.98
CA MET A 71 -22.68 4.69 -9.69
C MET A 71 -23.72 4.06 -8.75
N GLY A 72 -23.29 3.24 -7.78
CA GLY A 72 -24.17 2.61 -6.81
C GLY A 72 -24.79 3.62 -5.84
N TYR A 73 -24.06 4.66 -5.47
CA TYR A 73 -24.54 5.69 -4.54
C TYR A 73 -25.35 6.80 -5.24
N TRP A 74 -24.89 7.29 -6.40
CA TRP A 74 -25.49 8.43 -7.09
C TRP A 74 -26.37 8.04 -8.30
N GLY A 75 -26.38 6.77 -8.70
CA GLY A 75 -27.13 6.27 -9.86
C GLY A 75 -26.26 6.04 -11.10
N ALA A 76 -26.73 5.19 -12.01
CA ALA A 76 -25.97 4.71 -13.18
C ALA A 76 -25.52 5.82 -14.14
N ASP A 77 -26.27 6.93 -14.22
CA ASP A 77 -25.95 8.08 -15.08
C ASP A 77 -24.67 8.83 -14.65
N HIS A 78 -24.13 8.54 -13.46
CA HIS A 78 -22.92 9.15 -12.91
C HIS A 78 -21.63 8.39 -13.24
N ALA A 79 -21.64 7.50 -14.25
CA ALA A 79 -20.46 6.74 -14.66
C ALA A 79 -19.24 7.64 -14.97
N ALA A 80 -19.46 8.79 -15.64
CA ALA A 80 -18.40 9.75 -15.94
C ALA A 80 -17.75 10.33 -14.67
N LEU A 81 -18.56 10.63 -13.65
CA LEU A 81 -18.08 11.09 -12.35
C LEU A 81 -17.29 9.98 -11.63
N GLY A 82 -17.75 8.72 -11.74
CA GLY A 82 -17.04 7.55 -11.20
C GLY A 82 -15.65 7.38 -11.82
N VAL A 83 -15.55 7.47 -13.15
CA VAL A 83 -14.28 7.43 -13.87
C VAL A 83 -13.38 8.61 -13.49
N ALA A 84 -13.94 9.82 -13.36
CA ALA A 84 -13.19 10.99 -12.91
C ALA A 84 -12.65 10.82 -11.49
N ALA A 85 -13.44 10.26 -10.56
CA ALA A 85 -13.02 9.97 -9.20
C ALA A 85 -11.93 8.89 -9.14
N TRP A 86 -12.05 7.83 -9.94
CA TRP A 86 -11.02 6.80 -10.08
C TRP A 86 -9.69 7.36 -10.61
N LEU A 87 -9.73 8.12 -11.70
CA LEU A 87 -8.53 8.76 -12.26
C LEU A 87 -7.92 9.77 -11.28
N GLY A 88 -8.76 10.62 -10.68
CA GLY A 88 -8.35 11.63 -9.72
C GLY A 88 -7.67 11.03 -8.50
N SER A 89 -8.30 10.02 -7.87
CA SER A 89 -7.72 9.34 -6.71
C SER A 89 -6.42 8.62 -7.07
N SER A 90 -6.36 7.94 -8.21
CA SER A 90 -5.14 7.27 -8.69
C SER A 90 -3.96 8.23 -8.86
N LEU A 91 -4.20 9.41 -9.45
CA LEU A 91 -3.16 10.42 -9.65
C LEU A 91 -2.75 11.08 -8.33
N LEU A 92 -3.71 11.45 -7.49
CA LEU A 92 -3.45 12.11 -6.22
C LEU A 92 -2.71 11.21 -5.23
N LEU A 93 -3.11 9.94 -5.11
CA LEU A 93 -2.48 8.99 -4.19
C LEU A 93 -1.10 8.53 -4.67
N SER A 94 -0.86 8.49 -5.99
CA SER A 94 0.46 8.11 -6.54
C SER A 94 1.49 9.23 -6.44
N ALA A 95 1.08 10.51 -6.46
CA ALA A 95 2.00 11.65 -6.50
C ALA A 95 3.03 11.72 -5.33
N PRO A 96 2.65 11.49 -4.05
CA PRO A 96 3.59 11.53 -2.92
C PRO A 96 4.76 10.53 -3.06
N TRP A 97 4.57 9.42 -3.76
CA TRP A 97 5.58 8.37 -3.91
C TRP A 97 6.79 8.78 -4.75
N THR A 98 6.72 9.91 -5.46
CA THR A 98 7.90 10.53 -6.10
C THR A 98 9.03 10.81 -5.09
N LEU A 99 8.67 11.09 -3.84
CA LEU A 99 9.57 11.43 -2.73
C LEU A 99 10.30 10.20 -2.15
N ALA A 100 9.80 8.99 -2.39
CA ALA A 100 10.21 7.74 -1.71
C ALA A 100 11.60 7.19 -2.11
N GLY A 101 12.50 8.05 -2.61
CA GLY A 101 13.88 7.67 -2.91
C GLY A 101 14.77 7.44 -1.69
N ARG A 102 14.33 7.89 -0.53
CA ARG A 102 14.98 7.70 0.78
C ARG A 102 13.90 7.52 1.83
N TRP A 103 14.27 6.93 2.97
CA TRP A 103 13.32 6.61 4.03
C TRP A 103 12.46 7.81 4.49
N PRO A 104 12.94 9.07 4.60
CA PRO A 104 12.08 10.17 5.04
C PRO A 104 10.98 10.47 4.03
N GLY A 105 11.29 10.38 2.73
CA GLY A 105 10.31 10.61 1.68
C GLY A 105 9.31 9.46 1.54
N ALA A 106 9.71 8.23 1.89
CA ALA A 106 8.79 7.10 1.97
C ALA A 106 7.82 7.25 3.15
N LEU A 107 8.32 7.63 4.33
CA LEU A 107 7.47 7.95 5.47
C LEU A 107 6.56 9.16 5.18
N GLY A 108 7.08 10.17 4.48
CA GLY A 108 6.28 11.31 4.02
C GLY A 108 5.16 10.90 3.07
N ALA A 109 5.43 9.99 2.12
CA ALA A 109 4.40 9.46 1.23
C ALA A 109 3.33 8.65 1.99
N LEU A 110 3.75 7.83 2.96
CA LEU A 110 2.83 7.10 3.83
C LEU A 110 1.97 8.04 4.66
N ALA A 111 2.57 9.08 5.26
CA ALA A 111 1.85 10.07 6.06
C ALA A 111 0.87 10.85 5.19
N LEU A 112 1.30 11.33 4.01
CA LEU A 112 0.43 12.07 3.10
C LEU A 112 -0.75 11.22 2.63
N THR A 113 -0.54 9.94 2.34
CA THR A 113 -1.61 9.04 1.88
C THR A 113 -2.49 8.48 3.00
N ALA A 114 -2.10 8.65 4.26
CA ALA A 114 -2.86 8.21 5.44
C ALA A 114 -3.58 9.35 6.17
N LEU A 115 -3.07 10.58 6.08
CA LEU A 115 -3.63 11.75 6.75
C LEU A 115 -4.47 12.61 5.78
N PRO A 116 -5.49 13.34 6.28
CA PRO A 116 -6.22 14.30 5.45
C PRO A 116 -5.29 15.31 4.77
N PRO A 117 -5.57 15.72 3.51
CA PRO A 117 -6.79 15.41 2.77
C PRO A 117 -6.75 14.06 2.02
N LEU A 118 -5.57 13.57 1.61
CA LEU A 118 -5.49 12.37 0.76
C LEU A 118 -5.88 11.09 1.51
N GLY A 119 -5.69 11.04 2.83
CA GLY A 119 -6.13 9.92 3.67
C GLY A 119 -7.62 9.63 3.58
N VAL A 120 -8.45 10.63 3.25
CA VAL A 120 -9.90 10.44 3.02
C VAL A 120 -10.17 9.48 1.86
N ILE A 121 -9.30 9.48 0.85
CA ILE A 121 -9.36 8.59 -0.31
C ILE A 121 -8.29 7.48 -0.25
N GLY A 122 -7.58 7.36 0.88
CA GLY A 122 -6.40 6.51 1.06
C GLY A 122 -6.68 5.04 1.40
N TRP A 123 -7.79 4.47 0.90
CA TRP A 123 -8.25 3.12 1.28
C TRP A 123 -7.25 1.99 0.96
N LEU A 124 -6.34 2.20 0.01
CA LEU A 124 -5.27 1.25 -0.34
C LEU A 124 -3.96 1.47 0.44
N SER A 125 -4.02 2.05 1.65
CA SER A 125 -2.81 2.42 2.39
C SER A 125 -1.93 1.21 2.74
N PRO A 126 -0.62 1.25 2.45
CA PRO A 126 0.33 0.25 2.94
C PRO A 126 0.39 0.11 4.46
N LEU A 127 -0.09 1.11 5.20
CA LEU A 127 -0.16 1.04 6.67
C LEU A 127 -1.19 0.00 7.14
N ASN A 128 -2.16 -0.39 6.30
CA ASN A 128 -3.12 -1.45 6.61
C ASN A 128 -2.44 -2.80 6.86
N ALA A 129 -1.23 -3.00 6.31
CA ALA A 129 -0.41 -4.19 6.59
C ALA A 129 -0.06 -4.35 8.08
N ALA A 130 -0.11 -3.27 8.88
CA ALA A 130 0.21 -3.33 10.31
C ALA A 130 -0.77 -4.24 11.05
N GLY A 131 -2.06 -4.20 10.69
CA GLY A 131 -3.07 -5.08 11.27
C GLY A 131 -2.88 -6.56 10.91
N VAL A 132 -2.23 -6.84 9.77
CA VAL A 132 -1.91 -8.20 9.33
C VAL A 132 -0.66 -8.74 10.03
N PHE A 133 0.41 -7.94 10.08
CA PHE A 133 1.67 -8.38 10.67
C PHE A 133 1.67 -8.35 12.20
N PHE A 134 0.97 -7.39 12.81
CA PHE A 134 1.02 -7.14 14.25
C PHE A 134 -0.40 -7.04 14.84
N PRO A 135 -1.25 -8.07 14.66
CA PRO A 135 -2.62 -8.04 15.16
C PRO A 135 -2.63 -7.86 16.69
N GLY A 136 -3.55 -7.04 17.20
CA GLY A 136 -3.68 -6.76 18.63
C GLY A 136 -2.63 -5.82 19.23
N LEU A 137 -1.58 -5.41 18.49
CA LEU A 137 -0.55 -4.48 19.01
C LEU A 137 -0.86 -2.99 18.81
N SER A 138 -2.00 -2.66 18.20
CA SER A 138 -2.46 -1.27 18.00
C SER A 138 -1.36 -0.36 17.42
N TRP A 139 -1.10 0.80 18.06
CA TRP A 139 -0.09 1.77 17.63
C TRP A 139 1.35 1.24 17.64
N ILE A 140 1.66 0.25 18.50
CA ILE A 140 2.98 -0.37 18.54
C ILE A 140 3.22 -1.15 17.24
N GLY A 141 2.22 -1.89 16.77
CA GLY A 141 2.27 -2.60 15.49
C GLY A 141 2.50 -1.67 14.30
N LEU A 142 1.83 -0.51 14.28
CA LEU A 142 2.06 0.52 13.27
C LEU A 142 3.50 1.07 13.32
N GLY A 143 4.01 1.33 14.52
CA GLY A 143 5.39 1.75 14.73
C GLY A 143 6.39 0.72 14.19
N LEU A 144 6.21 -0.56 14.53
CA LEU A 144 7.05 -1.67 14.06
C LEU A 144 7.06 -1.79 12.53
N LEU A 145 5.89 -1.63 11.89
CA LEU A 145 5.80 -1.62 10.44
C LEU A 145 6.61 -0.48 9.82
N CYS A 146 6.44 0.74 10.34
CA CYS A 146 7.19 1.91 9.88
C CYS A 146 8.71 1.75 10.09
N PHE A 147 9.13 1.20 11.23
CA PHE A 147 10.53 0.84 11.47
C PHE A 147 11.02 -0.22 10.48
N GLY A 148 10.19 -1.20 10.13
CA GLY A 148 10.47 -2.18 9.08
C GLY A 148 10.73 -1.53 7.72
N PHE A 149 9.90 -0.56 7.33
CA PHE A 149 10.14 0.22 6.11
C PHE A 149 11.45 0.99 6.17
N VAL A 150 11.75 1.69 7.27
CA VAL A 150 13.03 2.39 7.44
C VAL A 150 14.21 1.41 7.36
N ALA A 151 14.09 0.24 7.97
CA ALA A 151 15.09 -0.82 7.93
C ALA A 151 15.42 -1.29 6.51
N MET A 152 14.44 -1.31 5.59
CA MET A 152 14.65 -1.67 4.19
C MET A 152 15.58 -0.68 3.45
N TYR A 153 15.60 0.58 3.88
CA TYR A 153 16.50 1.61 3.33
C TYR A 153 17.89 1.62 3.98
N ALA A 154 18.15 0.78 4.99
CA ALA A 154 19.45 0.73 5.63
C ALA A 154 20.52 0.20 4.67
N SER A 155 21.63 0.94 4.54
CA SER A 155 22.76 0.60 3.66
C SER A 155 23.55 -0.62 4.14
N ALA A 156 23.66 -0.81 5.46
CA ALA A 156 24.38 -1.92 6.05
C ALA A 156 23.56 -3.22 5.99
N HIS A 157 23.93 -4.13 5.09
CA HIS A 157 23.21 -5.38 4.84
C HIS A 157 22.96 -6.22 6.11
N ARG A 158 23.99 -6.41 6.95
CA ARG A 158 23.86 -7.17 8.22
C ARG A 158 22.85 -6.54 9.17
N ARG A 159 22.91 -5.21 9.33
CA ARG A 159 21.98 -4.46 10.19
C ARG A 159 20.56 -4.54 9.64
N ARG A 160 20.38 -4.39 8.33
CA ARG A 160 19.09 -4.55 7.66
C ARG A 160 18.49 -5.93 7.93
N ILE A 161 19.25 -7.00 7.73
CA ILE A 161 18.77 -8.37 7.99
C ILE A 161 18.40 -8.52 9.46
N ALA A 162 19.29 -8.16 10.38
CA ALA A 162 19.03 -8.29 11.82
C ALA A 162 17.74 -7.57 12.25
N MET A 163 17.54 -6.32 11.81
CA MET A 163 16.32 -5.57 12.11
C MET A 163 15.07 -6.25 11.53
N LEU A 164 15.09 -6.66 10.27
CA LEU A 164 13.95 -7.31 9.62
C LEU A 164 13.66 -8.69 10.23
N THR A 165 14.69 -9.43 10.66
CA THR A 165 14.52 -10.71 11.37
C THR A 165 13.84 -10.51 12.71
N VAL A 166 14.27 -9.52 13.50
CA VAL A 166 13.63 -9.21 14.79
C VAL A 166 12.18 -8.78 14.59
N ILE A 167 11.92 -7.87 13.67
CA ILE A 167 10.56 -7.40 13.35
C ILE A 167 9.69 -8.56 12.84
N GLY A 168 10.24 -9.43 11.99
CA GLY A 168 9.55 -10.62 11.49
C GLY A 168 9.23 -11.64 12.60
N ALA A 169 10.16 -11.85 13.54
CA ALA A 169 9.91 -12.71 14.70
C ALA A 169 8.78 -12.18 15.58
N ILE A 170 8.73 -10.85 15.79
CA ILE A 170 7.63 -10.20 16.51
C ILE A 170 6.31 -10.37 15.75
N ALA A 171 6.31 -10.25 14.41
CA ALA A 171 5.10 -10.42 13.60
C ALA A 171 4.54 -11.86 13.71
N ILE A 172 5.42 -12.85 13.65
CA ILE A 172 5.06 -14.27 13.85
C ILE A 172 4.50 -14.47 15.26
N ALA A 173 5.20 -14.00 16.29
CA ALA A 173 4.75 -14.12 17.68
C ALA A 173 3.39 -13.43 17.89
N SER A 174 3.18 -12.24 17.31
CA SER A 174 1.92 -11.50 17.40
C SER A 174 0.77 -12.30 16.81
N ASN A 175 0.96 -12.92 15.64
CA ASN A 175 -0.06 -13.76 15.01
C ASN A 175 -0.33 -15.04 15.80
N LEU A 176 0.70 -15.69 16.36
CA LEU A 176 0.54 -16.91 17.15
C LEU A 176 -0.18 -16.66 18.49
N LEU A 177 -0.01 -15.47 19.07
CA LEU A 177 -0.57 -15.09 20.35
C LEU A 177 -1.87 -14.28 20.23
N TYR A 178 -2.32 -13.99 19.01
CA TYR A 178 -3.52 -13.20 18.78
C TYR A 178 -4.78 -14.00 19.16
N GLY A 179 -5.55 -13.47 20.11
CA GLY A 179 -6.90 -13.90 20.40
C GLY A 179 -7.88 -12.85 19.92
N GLU A 180 -8.94 -13.28 19.22
CA GLU A 180 -10.00 -12.37 18.77
C GLU A 180 -10.68 -11.73 20.00
N PRO A 181 -10.80 -10.39 20.05
CA PRO A 181 -11.52 -9.73 21.13
C PRO A 181 -12.98 -10.17 21.15
N SER A 182 -13.51 -10.42 22.34
CA SER A 182 -14.96 -10.67 22.49
C SER A 182 -15.75 -9.44 22.04
N PRO A 183 -16.88 -9.63 21.32
CA PRO A 183 -17.72 -8.52 20.91
C PRO A 183 -18.22 -7.73 22.15
N PRO A 184 -18.46 -6.41 22.02
CA PRO A 184 -19.03 -5.63 23.10
C PRO A 184 -20.36 -6.22 23.58
N SER A 185 -20.66 -6.10 24.87
CA SER A 185 -21.92 -6.57 25.44
C SER A 185 -23.12 -5.98 24.68
N GLY A 186 -24.01 -6.83 24.18
CA GLY A 186 -25.20 -6.44 23.43
C GLY A 186 -25.06 -6.38 21.91
N TRP A 187 -23.90 -6.77 21.36
CA TRP A 187 -23.65 -6.88 19.92
C TRP A 187 -23.65 -8.36 19.48
N THR A 188 -24.80 -9.03 19.65
CA THR A 188 -25.05 -10.41 19.15
C THR A 188 -26.04 -10.40 18.01
#